data_AF-W4LAW2-F1
#
_entry.id   AF-W4LAW2-F1
#
_cell.length_a   1.000
_cell.length_b   1.000
_cell.length_c   1.000
_cell.angle_alpha   90.00
_cell.angle_beta   90.00
_cell.angle_gamma   90.00
#
_symmetry.space_group_name_H-M   'P 1'
#
loop_
_entity.id
_entity.type
_entity.pdbx_description
1 polymer ?
#
loop_
_entity_poly.entity_id
_entity_poly.type
_entity_poly.pdbx_seq_one_letter_code
_entity_poly.pdbx_strand_id
1 'polypeptide(L)'
;MEDMPVSKYYDDAVMPDEMRRNFDVYERIDKLGIDLGSFEQDVVSLAGAGIAGAVIQESGLVFLSGTTSGTYPMNDDAARIEHGREAAQRAADVHIRRLHWALSCGGEGDLNDVLYTVKALGMVVSPGGGASSAAPAVTNGFSFRWHSVFGGGHSDYATDGVDPGGFSGVHARSAIGGFDGRFSIEPELILAIPPALAQAIIRNRGWLFPLPPAMLAKVQAMR
;
A
#
# COMPACT_ATOMS: atom_id res chain seq x y z
N MET A 1 22.45 -5.02 20.03
CA MET A 1 21.75 -4.46 18.87
C MET A 1 20.76 -3.50 19.49
N GLU A 2 21.02 -2.20 19.42
CA GLU A 2 20.10 -1.20 19.99
C GLU A 2 18.77 -1.30 19.25
N ASP A 3 17.67 -1.48 19.99
CA ASP A 3 16.31 -1.39 19.45
C ASP A 3 16.16 -0.01 18.82
N MET A 4 16.04 0.04 17.49
CA MET A 4 15.60 1.26 16.82
C MET A 4 14.07 1.33 17.00
N PRO A 5 13.53 2.32 17.72
CA PRO A 5 12.10 2.43 17.88
C PRO A 5 11.48 2.75 16.52
N VAL A 6 10.66 1.84 16.01
CA VAL A 6 10.02 1.93 14.69
C VAL A 6 8.88 2.95 14.77
N SER A 7 8.09 2.93 15.84
CA SER A 7 7.14 3.98 16.24
C SER A 7 6.50 3.65 17.59
N LYS A 8 6.11 4.67 18.36
CA LYS A 8 5.33 4.52 19.60
C LYS A 8 4.13 3.59 19.46
N TYR A 9 3.36 3.68 18.37
CA TYR A 9 2.16 2.85 18.22
C TYR A 9 2.47 1.42 17.77
N TYR A 10 3.56 1.24 17.01
CA TYR A 10 4.00 -0.07 16.55
C TYR A 10 4.49 -0.93 17.71
N ASP A 11 5.24 -0.32 18.64
CA ASP A 11 5.88 -1.03 19.74
C ASP A 11 4.86 -1.61 20.74
N ASP A 12 3.68 -0.99 20.85
CA ASP A 12 2.58 -1.42 21.73
C ASP A 12 1.69 -2.51 21.10
N ALA A 13 1.97 -2.94 19.86
CA ALA A 13 1.14 -3.91 19.15
C ALA A 13 1.24 -5.33 19.76
N VAL A 14 0.14 -6.09 19.72
CA VAL A 14 0.07 -7.48 20.24
C VAL A 14 0.83 -8.53 19.41
N MET A 15 1.73 -8.09 18.52
CA MET A 15 2.50 -8.94 17.62
C MET A 15 3.73 -9.53 18.33
N PRO A 16 4.02 -10.83 18.14
CA PRO A 16 5.26 -11.44 18.64
C PRO A 16 6.50 -10.71 18.11
N ASP A 17 7.55 -10.63 18.92
CA ASP A 17 8.78 -9.92 18.56
C ASP A 17 9.44 -10.47 17.29
N GLU A 18 9.35 -11.79 17.06
CA GLU A 18 9.89 -12.44 15.87
C GLU A 18 9.18 -12.03 14.57
N MET A 19 7.96 -11.49 14.68
CA MET A 19 7.16 -11.01 13.56
C MET A 19 7.29 -9.50 13.36
N ARG A 20 7.99 -8.81 14.27
CA ARG A 20 8.21 -7.36 14.19
C ARG A 20 9.31 -7.02 13.20
N ARG A 21 9.08 -5.93 12.48
CA ARG A 21 10.10 -5.27 11.67
C ARG A 21 11.15 -4.67 12.60
N ASN A 22 12.39 -4.80 12.16
CA ASN A 22 13.57 -4.24 12.79
C ASN A 22 14.31 -3.26 11.86
N PHE A 23 13.58 -2.71 10.88
CA PHE A 23 14.09 -1.77 9.89
C PHE A 23 13.09 -0.65 9.68
N ASP A 24 13.60 0.51 9.26
CA ASP A 24 12.79 1.63 8.83
C ASP A 24 12.33 1.43 7.38
N VAL A 25 11.02 1.49 7.14
CA VAL A 25 10.45 1.36 5.79
C VAL A 25 10.86 2.50 4.88
N TYR A 26 11.16 3.70 5.41
CA TYR A 26 11.57 4.85 4.61
C TYR A 26 12.96 4.68 4.00
N GLU A 27 13.89 4.00 4.69
CA GLU A 27 15.18 3.65 4.10
C GLU A 27 15.03 2.74 2.89
N ARG A 28 14.04 1.82 2.93
CA ARG A 28 13.77 0.92 1.80
C ARG A 28 13.11 1.67 0.65
N ILE A 29 12.15 2.55 0.95
CA ILE A 29 11.48 3.42 -0.04
C ILE A 29 12.51 4.27 -0.80
N ASP A 30 13.46 4.88 -0.09
CA ASP A 30 14.55 5.67 -0.68
C ASP A 30 15.43 4.83 -1.62
N LYS A 31 15.94 3.67 -1.13
CA LYS A 31 16.74 2.74 -1.93
C LYS A 31 16.02 2.23 -3.17
N LEU A 32 14.70 2.04 -3.08
CA LEU A 32 13.85 1.58 -4.17
C LEU A 32 13.44 2.70 -5.14
N GLY A 33 13.81 3.96 -4.85
CA GLY A 33 13.52 5.12 -5.67
C GLY A 33 12.03 5.47 -5.74
N ILE A 34 11.26 5.18 -4.69
CA ILE A 34 9.82 5.44 -4.65
C ILE A 34 9.57 6.89 -4.28
N ASP A 35 8.97 7.65 -5.21
CA ASP A 35 8.58 9.05 -4.97
C ASP A 35 7.31 9.12 -4.11
N LEU A 36 7.46 9.56 -2.86
CA LEU A 36 6.35 9.82 -1.95
C LEU A 36 5.66 11.17 -2.21
N GLY A 37 6.16 12.00 -3.12
CA GLY A 37 5.56 13.27 -3.45
C GLY A 37 5.74 14.35 -2.39
N SER A 38 4.78 15.26 -2.33
CA SER A 38 4.79 16.38 -1.40
C SER A 38 3.41 16.60 -0.80
N PHE A 39 3.38 17.21 0.37
CA PHE A 39 2.12 17.52 1.05
C PHE A 39 1.19 18.36 0.16
N GLU A 40 1.75 19.32 -0.56
CA GLU A 40 1.00 20.25 -1.43
C GLU A 40 0.40 19.54 -2.65
N GLN A 41 1.04 18.46 -3.11
CA GLN A 41 0.57 17.67 -4.23
C GLN A 41 -0.48 16.64 -3.81
N ASP A 42 -0.29 16.01 -2.65
CA ASP A 42 -1.03 14.80 -2.27
C ASP A 42 -2.08 15.00 -1.18
N VAL A 43 -1.88 15.97 -0.28
CA VAL A 43 -2.82 16.27 0.80
C VAL A 43 -3.84 17.27 0.29
N VAL A 44 -4.82 16.73 -0.43
CA VAL A 44 -5.83 17.50 -1.15
C VAL A 44 -7.24 17.28 -0.58
N SER A 45 -8.21 18.02 -1.15
CA SER A 45 -9.61 17.95 -0.74
C SER A 45 -10.31 16.77 -1.37
N LEU A 46 -11.16 16.10 -0.60
CA LEU A 46 -12.09 15.09 -1.10
C LEU A 46 -13.16 15.71 -2.02
N ALA A 47 -13.43 17.01 -1.89
CA ALA A 47 -14.39 17.69 -2.76
C ALA A 47 -13.92 17.61 -4.22
N GLY A 48 -14.70 16.97 -5.08
CA GLY A 48 -14.39 16.75 -6.49
C GLY A 48 -13.59 15.48 -6.79
N ALA A 49 -13.12 14.74 -5.78
CA ALA A 49 -12.34 13.50 -5.98
C ALA A 49 -13.21 12.27 -6.37
N GLY A 50 -14.53 12.34 -6.18
CA GLY A 50 -15.49 11.29 -6.53
C GLY A 50 -15.53 10.12 -5.53
N ILE A 51 -14.37 9.56 -5.17
CA ILE A 51 -14.21 8.47 -4.20
C ILE A 51 -13.03 8.73 -3.26
N ALA A 52 -13.02 8.08 -2.09
CA ALA A 52 -11.87 8.11 -1.20
C ALA A 52 -10.71 7.30 -1.80
N GLY A 53 -9.47 7.74 -1.59
CA GLY A 53 -8.28 6.95 -1.85
C GLY A 53 -7.95 5.99 -0.71
N ALA A 54 -8.24 6.38 0.53
CA ALA A 54 -8.14 5.51 1.71
C ALA A 54 -9.30 5.74 2.69
N VAL A 55 -9.69 4.67 3.37
CA VAL A 55 -10.66 4.69 4.47
C VAL A 55 -10.03 3.98 5.67
N ILE A 56 -10.00 4.66 6.81
CA ILE A 56 -9.45 4.14 8.07
C ILE A 56 -10.61 3.76 8.99
N GLN A 57 -10.71 2.48 9.31
CA GLN A 57 -11.71 1.97 10.24
C GLN A 57 -11.13 1.99 11.67
N GLU A 58 -11.97 2.33 12.65
CA GLU A 58 -11.58 2.60 14.05
C GLU A 58 -10.79 1.49 14.74
N SER A 59 -10.94 0.23 14.32
CA SER A 59 -10.19 -0.92 14.83
C SER A 59 -8.78 -1.04 14.27
N GLY A 60 -8.33 -0.12 13.42
CA GLY A 60 -7.01 -0.17 12.80
C GLY A 60 -6.95 -0.76 11.40
N LEU A 61 -8.08 -1.11 10.76
CA LEU A 61 -8.06 -1.54 9.36
C LEU A 61 -8.01 -0.31 8.43
N VAL A 62 -7.13 -0.35 7.44
CA VAL A 62 -7.03 0.66 6.38
C VAL A 62 -7.36 0.00 5.06
N PHE A 63 -8.32 0.58 4.34
CA PHE A 63 -8.74 0.16 3.01
C PHE A 63 -8.22 1.18 2.00
N LEU A 64 -7.38 0.75 1.06
CA LEU A 64 -6.92 1.58 -0.05
C LEU A 64 -7.70 1.22 -1.30
N SER A 65 -8.31 2.23 -1.92
CA SER A 65 -9.05 2.08 -3.17
C SER A 65 -8.15 1.63 -4.32
N GLY A 66 -8.76 0.94 -5.28
CA GLY A 66 -8.11 0.51 -6.52
C GLY A 66 -7.31 1.63 -7.21
N THR A 67 -6.22 1.26 -7.89
CA THR A 67 -5.50 2.18 -8.77
C THR A 67 -5.14 1.50 -10.07
N THR A 68 -5.56 2.06 -11.20
CA THR A 68 -5.24 1.46 -12.50
C THR A 68 -3.79 1.73 -12.88
N SER A 69 -3.16 0.80 -13.59
CA SER A 69 -1.83 0.97 -14.16
C SER A 69 -1.64 0.13 -15.41
N GLY A 70 -0.67 0.56 -16.23
CA GLY A 70 -0.38 -0.03 -17.54
C GLY A 70 -1.35 0.46 -18.62
N THR A 71 -1.03 0.14 -19.86
CA THR A 71 -1.67 0.73 -21.04
C THR A 71 -2.37 -0.28 -21.92
N TYR A 72 -2.31 -1.58 -21.58
CA TYR A 72 -2.79 -2.64 -22.45
C TYR A 72 -3.46 -3.77 -21.65
N PRO A 73 -4.55 -4.33 -22.20
CA PRO A 73 -5.09 -5.60 -21.73
C PRO A 73 -4.05 -6.71 -21.80
N MET A 74 -4.17 -7.65 -20.87
CA MET A 74 -3.26 -8.76 -20.67
C MET A 74 -3.64 -9.98 -21.51
N ASN A 75 -2.61 -10.72 -21.90
CA ASN A 75 -2.66 -12.03 -22.51
C ASN A 75 -1.43 -12.84 -22.03
N ASP A 76 -1.27 -14.07 -22.51
CA ASP A 76 -0.24 -14.99 -22.03
C ASP A 76 1.12 -14.85 -22.76
N ASP A 77 1.31 -13.80 -23.56
CA ASP A 77 2.61 -13.47 -24.13
C ASP A 77 3.59 -13.00 -23.05
N ALA A 78 4.84 -13.47 -23.10
CA ALA A 78 5.83 -13.18 -22.06
C ALA A 78 6.14 -11.67 -21.94
N ALA A 79 6.26 -10.95 -23.05
CA ALA A 79 6.50 -9.51 -23.03
C ALA A 79 5.28 -8.76 -22.51
N ARG A 80 4.06 -9.24 -22.83
CA ARG A 80 2.82 -8.69 -22.27
C ARG A 80 2.74 -8.89 -20.76
N ILE A 81 3.08 -10.08 -20.27
CA ILE A 81 3.12 -10.39 -18.82
C ILE A 81 4.10 -9.47 -18.11
N GLU A 82 5.30 -9.28 -18.64
CA GLU A 82 6.30 -8.40 -18.03
C GLU A 82 5.84 -6.95 -17.97
N HIS A 83 5.25 -6.43 -19.06
CA HIS A 83 4.61 -5.10 -19.06
C HIS A 83 3.57 -4.97 -17.93
N GLY A 84 2.75 -6.01 -17.72
CA GLY A 84 1.77 -6.04 -16.64
C GLY A 84 2.42 -6.08 -15.25
N ARG A 85 3.51 -6.84 -15.10
CA ARG A 85 4.28 -6.93 -13.85
C ARG A 85 4.86 -5.57 -13.48
N GLU A 86 5.47 -4.86 -14.43
CA GLU A 86 5.96 -3.48 -14.23
C GLU A 86 4.81 -2.51 -13.91
N ALA A 87 3.66 -2.66 -14.57
CA ALA A 87 2.48 -1.86 -14.26
C ALA A 87 2.00 -2.09 -12.81
N ALA A 88 2.01 -3.34 -12.35
CA ALA A 88 1.65 -3.70 -10.98
C ALA A 88 2.65 -3.13 -9.95
N GLN A 89 3.95 -3.07 -10.28
CA GLN A 89 4.94 -2.40 -9.43
C GLN A 89 4.66 -0.90 -9.30
N ARG A 90 4.38 -0.20 -10.42
CA ARG A 90 3.99 1.22 -10.38
C ARG A 90 2.72 1.46 -9.58
N ALA A 91 1.76 0.54 -9.64
CA ALA A 91 0.56 0.61 -8.82
C ALA A 91 0.87 0.45 -7.32
N ALA A 92 1.82 -0.41 -6.95
CA ALA A 92 2.29 -0.53 -5.56
C ALA A 92 2.90 0.79 -5.07
N ASP A 93 3.74 1.45 -5.88
CA ASP A 93 4.36 2.73 -5.54
C ASP A 93 3.29 3.82 -5.27
N VAL A 94 2.23 3.86 -6.10
CA VAL A 94 1.08 4.76 -5.87
C VAL A 94 0.36 4.45 -4.56
N HIS A 95 0.16 3.17 -4.23
CA HIS A 95 -0.45 2.76 -2.96
C HIS A 95 0.43 3.11 -1.75
N ILE A 96 1.74 2.97 -1.86
CA ILE A 96 2.71 3.34 -0.81
C ILE A 96 2.66 4.85 -0.56
N ARG A 97 2.73 5.67 -1.61
CA ARG A 97 2.58 7.13 -1.53
C ARG A 97 1.25 7.54 -0.91
N ARG A 98 0.16 6.91 -1.35
CA ARG A 98 -1.18 7.20 -0.80
C ARG A 98 -1.27 6.83 0.67
N LEU A 99 -0.75 5.68 1.06
CA LEU A 99 -0.75 5.23 2.45
C LEU A 99 0.09 6.16 3.33
N HIS A 100 1.25 6.59 2.84
CA HIS A 100 2.11 7.55 3.52
C HIS A 100 1.30 8.77 3.93
N TRP A 101 0.69 9.47 2.97
CA TRP A 101 -0.09 10.68 3.27
C TRP A 101 -1.39 10.40 4.03
N ALA A 102 -2.01 9.25 3.81
CA ALA A 102 -3.20 8.86 4.57
C ALA A 102 -2.91 8.70 6.07
N LEU A 103 -1.69 8.33 6.45
CA LEU A 103 -1.25 8.18 7.84
C LEU A 103 -0.56 9.44 8.39
N SER A 104 0.27 10.11 7.58
CA SER A 104 1.20 11.14 8.04
C SER A 104 0.71 12.58 7.93
N CYS A 105 -0.34 12.87 7.16
CA CYS A 105 -0.64 14.27 6.81
C CYS A 105 -1.00 15.16 8.01
N GLY A 106 -1.54 14.61 9.09
CA GLY A 106 -1.79 15.32 10.35
C GLY A 106 -0.71 15.11 11.43
N GLY A 107 0.38 14.40 11.09
CA GLY A 107 1.48 14.08 12.01
C GLY A 107 1.16 13.01 13.06
N GLU A 108 0.06 12.27 12.90
CA GLU A 108 -0.36 11.29 13.91
C GLU A 108 0.46 9.99 13.90
N GLY A 109 0.93 9.57 12.72
CA GLY A 109 1.69 8.35 12.51
C GLY A 109 2.25 8.31 11.09
N ASP A 110 2.79 7.18 10.67
CA ASP A 110 3.48 7.07 9.39
C ASP A 110 3.51 5.62 8.85
N LEU A 111 4.31 5.33 7.82
CA LEU A 111 4.41 3.99 7.25
C LEU A 111 5.06 2.96 8.19
N ASN A 112 5.88 3.37 9.16
CA ASN A 112 6.44 2.48 10.17
C ASN A 112 5.37 1.99 11.15
N ASP A 113 4.22 2.66 11.23
CA ASP A 113 3.07 2.18 12.01
C ASP A 113 2.27 1.06 11.34
N VAL A 114 2.55 0.68 10.10
CA VAL A 114 1.87 -0.46 9.47
C VAL A 114 2.17 -1.72 10.26
N LEU A 115 1.17 -2.46 10.75
CA LEU A 115 1.41 -3.72 11.46
C LEU A 115 1.73 -4.83 10.47
N TYR A 116 0.77 -5.09 9.58
CA TYR A 116 0.86 -6.10 8.53
C TYR A 116 -0.22 -5.87 7.47
N THR A 117 0.00 -6.46 6.31
CA THR A 117 -0.89 -6.40 5.16
C THR A 117 -1.88 -7.55 5.23
N VAL A 118 -3.17 -7.26 5.25
CA VAL A 118 -4.21 -8.29 5.41
C VAL A 118 -4.47 -8.97 4.07
N LYS A 119 -4.76 -8.17 3.04
CA LYS A 119 -5.15 -8.69 1.73
C LYS A 119 -4.81 -7.74 0.60
N ALA A 120 -4.31 -8.27 -0.50
CA ALA A 120 -4.27 -7.59 -1.79
C ALA A 120 -5.22 -8.26 -2.78
N LEU A 121 -5.91 -7.46 -3.60
CA LEU A 121 -6.73 -7.96 -4.70
C LEU A 121 -6.19 -7.36 -5.99
N GLY A 122 -5.66 -8.19 -6.88
CA GLY A 122 -5.21 -7.79 -8.21
C GLY A 122 -6.26 -8.11 -9.25
N MET A 123 -6.94 -7.09 -9.76
CA MET A 123 -7.88 -7.22 -10.88
C MET A 123 -7.11 -6.97 -12.18
N VAL A 124 -6.81 -8.05 -12.90
CA VAL A 124 -6.02 -8.02 -14.12
C VAL A 124 -6.96 -7.93 -15.32
N VAL A 125 -6.78 -6.92 -16.16
CA VAL A 125 -7.61 -6.74 -17.34
C VAL A 125 -7.17 -7.77 -18.38
N SER A 126 -8.00 -8.76 -18.65
CA SER A 126 -7.73 -9.80 -19.65
C SER A 126 -9.06 -10.18 -20.31
N PRO A 127 -9.35 -9.64 -21.51
CA PRO A 127 -10.61 -9.89 -22.21
C PRO A 127 -10.89 -11.37 -22.42
N GLY A 128 -12.17 -11.74 -22.45
CA GLY A 128 -12.58 -13.12 -22.75
C GLY A 128 -12.66 -14.07 -21.55
N GLY A 129 -12.84 -13.55 -20.33
CA GLY A 129 -13.37 -14.30 -19.19
C GLY A 129 -12.63 -15.60 -18.85
N GLY A 130 -11.29 -15.59 -18.87
CA GLY A 130 -10.46 -16.78 -18.62
C GLY A 130 -9.55 -17.18 -19.78
N ALA A 131 -9.55 -16.41 -20.88
CA ALA A 131 -8.64 -16.62 -22.01
C ALA A 131 -7.15 -16.43 -21.70
N SER A 132 -6.82 -15.89 -20.52
CA SER A 132 -5.45 -15.68 -20.05
C SER A 132 -5.29 -16.23 -18.63
N SER A 133 -4.14 -16.85 -18.40
CA SER A 133 -3.70 -17.35 -17.09
C SER A 133 -2.68 -16.41 -16.41
N ALA A 134 -2.39 -15.26 -17.01
CA ALA A 134 -1.36 -14.32 -16.58
C ALA A 134 -1.62 -13.64 -15.22
N ALA A 135 -2.87 -13.63 -14.73
CA ALA A 135 -3.24 -12.77 -13.61
C ALA A 135 -2.37 -12.92 -12.33
N PRO A 136 -2.00 -14.14 -11.89
CA PRO A 136 -1.08 -14.30 -10.77
C PRO A 136 0.33 -13.74 -11.06
N ALA A 137 0.86 -13.97 -12.27
CA ALA A 137 2.20 -13.52 -12.65
C ALA A 137 2.29 -11.99 -12.75
N VAL A 138 1.24 -11.35 -13.27
CA VAL A 138 1.11 -9.88 -13.31
C VAL A 138 1.05 -9.32 -11.88
N THR A 139 0.17 -9.89 -11.05
CA THR A 139 -0.04 -9.42 -9.68
C THR A 139 1.19 -9.63 -8.79
N ASN A 140 2.09 -10.57 -9.11
CA ASN A 140 3.38 -10.71 -8.44
C ASN A 140 4.21 -9.41 -8.51
N GLY A 141 4.09 -8.62 -9.57
CA GLY A 141 4.76 -7.32 -9.65
C GLY A 141 4.37 -6.39 -8.49
N PHE A 142 3.07 -6.33 -8.17
CA PHE A 142 2.59 -5.59 -7.00
C PHE A 142 3.09 -6.23 -5.70
N SER A 143 2.85 -7.53 -5.52
CA SER A 143 3.17 -8.23 -4.28
C SER A 143 4.66 -8.12 -3.92
N PHE A 144 5.55 -8.29 -4.90
CA PHE A 144 6.99 -8.30 -4.65
C PHE A 144 7.50 -6.90 -4.37
N ARG A 145 7.02 -5.89 -5.11
CA ARG A 145 7.34 -4.49 -4.80
C ARG A 145 6.90 -4.08 -3.40
N TRP A 146 5.71 -4.53 -2.99
CA TRP A 146 5.19 -4.30 -1.64
C TRP A 146 6.01 -5.02 -0.56
N HIS A 147 6.42 -6.26 -0.81
CA HIS A 147 7.33 -7.00 0.08
C HIS A 147 8.68 -6.29 0.22
N SER A 148 9.22 -5.70 -0.85
CA SER A 148 10.48 -4.96 -0.78
C SER A 148 10.40 -3.75 0.16
N VAL A 149 9.22 -3.17 0.41
CA VAL A 149 9.04 -2.08 1.38
C VAL A 149 8.72 -2.58 2.79
N PHE A 150 7.73 -3.45 2.95
CA PHE A 150 7.21 -3.85 4.27
C PHE A 150 7.72 -5.21 4.76
N GLY A 151 8.56 -5.87 3.96
CA GLY A 151 9.10 -7.20 4.24
C GLY A 151 8.27 -8.34 3.66
N GLY A 152 8.95 -9.37 3.17
CA GLY A 152 8.36 -10.64 2.76
C GLY A 152 9.32 -11.48 1.93
N GLY A 153 9.01 -12.76 1.71
CA GLY A 153 9.97 -13.70 1.07
C GLY A 153 10.35 -13.44 -0.39
N HIS A 154 9.72 -12.45 -1.04
CA HIS A 154 10.08 -11.99 -2.40
C HIS A 154 10.58 -10.54 -2.42
N SER A 155 10.92 -10.00 -1.25
CA SER A 155 11.58 -8.72 -1.09
C SER A 155 12.96 -8.72 -1.74
N ASP A 156 13.39 -7.55 -2.23
CA ASP A 156 14.76 -7.29 -2.72
C ASP A 156 15.83 -7.50 -1.63
N TYR A 157 15.41 -7.56 -0.36
CA TYR A 157 16.26 -7.78 0.82
C TYR A 157 16.17 -9.20 1.38
N ALA A 158 15.32 -10.06 0.80
CA ALA A 158 15.17 -11.42 1.26
C ALA A 158 16.38 -12.29 0.87
N THR A 159 16.84 -13.12 1.79
CA THR A 159 17.83 -14.18 1.55
C THR A 159 17.18 -15.52 1.81
N ASP A 160 17.25 -16.44 0.85
CA ASP A 160 16.62 -17.77 0.92
C ASP A 160 15.12 -17.74 1.28
N GLY A 161 14.40 -16.73 0.76
CA GLY A 161 12.96 -16.57 0.97
C GLY A 161 12.58 -15.96 2.32
N VAL A 162 13.54 -15.46 3.09
CA VAL A 162 13.31 -14.79 4.36
C VAL A 162 13.89 -13.38 4.32
N ASP A 163 13.04 -12.39 4.61
CA ASP A 163 13.45 -11.00 4.83
C ASP A 163 13.62 -10.80 6.35
N PRO A 164 14.83 -10.47 6.86
CA PRO A 164 15.05 -10.27 8.29
C PRO A 164 14.11 -9.20 8.89
N GLY A 165 13.31 -9.60 9.88
CA GLY A 165 12.25 -8.76 10.48
C GLY A 165 11.05 -8.49 9.55
N GLY A 166 11.05 -9.01 8.32
CA GLY A 166 10.15 -8.57 7.27
C GLY A 166 9.01 -9.55 6.97
N PHE A 167 7.93 -9.51 7.75
CA PHE A 167 6.70 -10.26 7.43
C PHE A 167 5.48 -9.37 7.18
N SER A 168 5.57 -8.07 7.47
CA SER A 168 4.41 -7.18 7.42
C SER A 168 3.89 -6.90 6.01
N GLY A 169 4.72 -7.10 4.97
CA GLY A 169 4.28 -7.01 3.59
C GLY A 169 3.59 -8.28 3.10
N VAL A 170 3.75 -9.43 3.78
CA VAL A 170 3.10 -10.70 3.40
C VAL A 170 1.59 -10.55 3.55
N HIS A 171 0.83 -11.02 2.55
CA HIS A 171 -0.62 -10.85 2.51
C HIS A 171 -1.33 -12.04 1.89
N ALA A 172 -2.58 -12.25 2.31
CA ALA A 172 -3.50 -13.06 1.52
C ALA A 172 -3.78 -12.36 0.18
N ARG A 173 -4.07 -13.13 -0.88
CA ARG A 173 -4.23 -12.54 -2.21
C ARG A 173 -5.34 -13.16 -3.02
N SER A 174 -6.06 -12.32 -3.75
CA SER A 174 -6.83 -12.73 -4.93
C SER A 174 -6.16 -12.11 -6.16
N ALA A 175 -5.91 -12.90 -7.20
CA ALA A 175 -5.38 -12.41 -8.48
C ALA A 175 -6.28 -12.97 -9.59
N ILE A 176 -7.11 -12.11 -10.18
CA ILE A 176 -8.23 -12.53 -11.02
C ILE A 176 -8.15 -11.78 -12.35
N GLY A 177 -8.28 -12.52 -13.45
CA GLY A 177 -8.44 -11.98 -14.80
C GLY A 177 -9.91 -11.97 -15.23
N GLY A 178 -10.17 -11.51 -16.46
CA GLY A 178 -11.49 -11.63 -17.11
C GLY A 178 -12.26 -10.31 -17.25
N PHE A 179 -11.64 -9.19 -16.90
CA PHE A 179 -12.22 -7.86 -17.06
C PHE A 179 -11.85 -7.25 -18.42
N ASP A 180 -12.76 -6.44 -18.95
CA ASP A 180 -12.48 -5.54 -20.09
C ASP A 180 -12.01 -4.18 -19.59
N GLY A 181 -11.05 -3.59 -20.28
CA GLY A 181 -10.44 -2.33 -19.88
C GLY A 181 -9.37 -1.87 -20.87
N ARG A 182 -8.80 -0.69 -20.67
CA ARG A 182 -7.69 -0.14 -21.48
C ARG A 182 -6.40 0.07 -20.67
N PHE A 183 -6.27 -0.70 -19.59
CA PHE A 183 -5.12 -0.74 -18.70
C PHE A 183 -4.77 -2.20 -18.42
N SER A 184 -3.76 -2.47 -17.61
CA SER A 184 -3.24 -3.83 -17.38
C SER A 184 -3.73 -4.45 -16.08
N ILE A 185 -3.73 -3.67 -15.00
CA ILE A 185 -4.12 -4.12 -13.67
C ILE A 185 -4.69 -2.98 -12.84
N GLU A 186 -5.60 -3.31 -11.93
CA GLU A 186 -6.05 -2.47 -10.83
C GLU A 186 -5.95 -3.25 -9.52
N PRO A 187 -4.92 -3.00 -8.68
CA PRO A 187 -4.85 -3.59 -7.37
C PRO A 187 -5.51 -2.68 -6.32
N GLU A 188 -6.12 -3.31 -5.32
CA GLU A 188 -6.59 -2.69 -4.07
C GLU A 188 -6.02 -3.43 -2.85
N LEU A 189 -6.05 -2.79 -1.68
CA LEU A 189 -5.32 -3.26 -0.51
C LEU A 189 -6.09 -3.05 0.79
N ILE A 190 -5.97 -4.03 1.70
CA ILE A 190 -6.40 -3.94 3.08
C ILE A 190 -5.20 -4.23 3.98
N LEU A 191 -4.94 -3.37 4.95
CA LEU A 191 -3.84 -3.51 5.91
C LEU A 191 -4.27 -3.12 7.31
N ALA A 192 -3.45 -3.46 8.29
CA ALA A 192 -3.66 -3.14 9.69
C ALA A 192 -2.63 -2.12 10.18
N ILE A 193 -3.08 -1.15 10.96
CA ILE A 193 -2.31 -0.24 11.82
C ILE A 193 -2.77 -0.44 13.27
N PRO A 194 -2.04 0.07 14.29
CA PRO A 194 -2.51 0.08 15.67
C PRO A 194 -3.89 0.75 15.81
N PRO A 195 -4.84 0.16 16.55
CA PRO A 195 -6.13 0.78 16.80
C PRO A 195 -6.01 2.17 17.44
N ALA A 196 -5.02 2.37 18.32
CA ALA A 196 -4.74 3.66 18.95
C ALA A 196 -4.37 4.74 17.93
N LEU A 197 -3.59 4.39 16.89
CA LEU A 197 -3.27 5.32 15.81
C LEU A 197 -4.50 5.64 14.97
N ALA A 198 -5.30 4.64 14.60
CA ALA A 198 -6.53 4.86 13.85
C ALA A 198 -7.48 5.81 14.60
N GLN A 199 -7.66 5.60 15.91
CA GLN A 199 -8.47 6.48 16.76
C GLN A 199 -7.91 7.90 16.84
N ALA A 200 -6.58 8.06 16.90
CA ALA A 200 -5.94 9.37 16.88
C ALA A 200 -6.21 10.11 15.57
N ILE A 201 -5.99 9.46 14.42
CA ILE A 201 -6.28 10.03 13.09
C ILE A 201 -7.76 10.43 12.99
N ILE A 202 -8.67 9.53 13.35
CA ILE A 202 -10.12 9.77 13.26
C ILE A 202 -10.53 10.97 14.11
N ARG A 203 -10.04 11.06 15.34
CA ARG A 203 -10.35 12.19 16.24
C ARG A 203 -9.80 13.51 15.71
N ASN A 204 -8.63 13.49 15.08
CA ASN A 204 -7.94 14.70 14.68
C ASN A 204 -8.41 15.23 13.32
N ARG A 205 -8.61 14.35 12.33
CA ARG A 205 -8.92 14.74 10.93
C ARG A 205 -9.92 13.83 10.20
N GLY A 206 -10.56 12.90 10.91
CA GLY A 206 -11.54 11.97 10.34
C GLY A 206 -10.89 10.74 9.70
N TRP A 207 -11.73 9.87 9.12
CA TRP A 207 -11.33 8.55 8.62
C TRP A 207 -11.06 8.48 7.11
N LEU A 208 -11.14 9.60 6.40
CA LEU A 208 -11.08 9.64 4.94
C LEU A 208 -9.78 10.29 4.47
N PHE A 209 -9.22 9.73 3.40
CA PHE A 209 -8.20 10.37 2.59
C PHE A 209 -8.58 10.26 1.10
N PRO A 210 -8.55 11.32 0.28
CA PRO A 210 -8.24 12.72 0.62
C PRO A 210 -9.16 13.30 1.70
N LEU A 211 -8.76 14.43 2.28
CA LEU A 211 -9.41 14.96 3.48
C LEU A 211 -10.73 15.68 3.12
N PRO A 212 -11.81 15.52 3.91
CA PRO A 212 -12.97 16.40 3.81
C PRO A 212 -12.55 17.89 3.90
N PRO A 213 -13.20 18.83 3.19
CA PRO A 213 -12.72 20.22 3.10
C PRO A 213 -12.41 20.89 4.45
N ALA A 214 -13.28 20.70 5.44
CA ALA A 214 -13.07 21.25 6.78
C ALA A 214 -11.86 20.62 7.50
N MET A 215 -11.60 19.34 7.28
CA MET A 215 -10.45 18.64 7.87
C MET A 215 -9.16 18.98 7.14
N LEU A 216 -9.20 19.18 5.81
CA LEU A 216 -8.06 19.68 5.06
C LEU A 216 -7.60 21.04 5.59
N ALA A 217 -8.53 22.00 5.72
CA ALA A 217 -8.22 23.33 6.24
C ALA A 217 -7.62 23.25 7.66
N LYS A 218 -8.14 22.35 8.49
CA LYS A 218 -7.61 22.10 9.84
C LYS A 218 -6.16 21.60 9.80
N VAL A 219 -5.86 20.61 8.95
CA VAL A 219 -4.51 20.03 8.81
C VAL A 219 -3.53 21.05 8.23
N GLN A 220 -3.95 21.85 7.24
CA GLN A 220 -3.12 22.90 6.66
C GLN A 220 -2.74 24.00 7.66
N ALA A 221 -3.64 24.34 8.59
CA ALA A 221 -3.40 25.36 9.61
C ALA A 221 -2.45 24.92 10.75
N MET A 222 -2.11 23.62 10.82
CA MET A 222 -1.17 23.08 11.82
C MET A 222 0.29 23.09 11.33
N ARG A 223 0.53 23.48 10.08
CA ARG A 223 1.86 23.66 9.49
C ARG A 223 2.30 25.11 9.59
#